data_AF-A0A2T6G7M4-F1
#
_entry.id   AF-A0A2T6G7M4-F1
#
_cell.length_a   1.000
_cell.length_b   1.000
_cell.length_c   1.000
_cell.angle_alpha   90.00
_cell.angle_beta   90.00
_cell.angle_gamma   90.00
#
_symmetry.space_group_name_H-M   'P 1'
#
loop_
_entity.id
_entity.type
_entity.pdbx_description
1 polymer ?
#
loop_
_entity_poly.entity_id
_entity_poly.type
_entity_poly.pdbx_seq_one_letter_code
_entity_poly.pdbx_strand_id
1 'polypeptide(L)'
;MKKFTFALVSLLLGTSLLAAWPLESPSAHAVEETKPAAPPSAPPKEPAADIAAPTLQAAVERFMKQLALQPGFEPWQQATWTSYPLGPGMHGWVIIVSAEGSEAGYLVIHSGEADTYRLTEYGKGSYPLFSLQTLHRSLVQLELIEYPHQTERLYFGPLQALWKITVQNADRIWYIDAKTGEEMPFTGDAKLPKSKPPSGPNVQAFTTTDAKHTIKESGQSEPAEPYARLPWVQSQSGKPLPFDDLKQLIAQGSKPVYAAQLYEGSVTVPLPVAGFQVWSSGDRFVQFRQDDDRFLPYEALQRLGRFYP
;
A
#
# COMPACT_ATOMS: atom_id res chain seq x y z
N MET A 1 -13.33 -30.96 58.62
CA MET A 1 -11.97 -30.39 58.59
C MET A 1 -12.05 -28.90 58.29
N LYS A 2 -11.71 -28.07 59.30
CA LYS A 2 -11.05 -26.74 59.26
C LYS A 2 -11.33 -25.86 58.02
N LYS A 3 -12.22 -24.84 58.06
CA LYS A 3 -12.11 -23.46 58.64
C LYS A 3 -10.85 -22.72 58.11
N PHE A 4 -10.88 -21.49 57.57
CA PHE A 4 -11.44 -20.26 58.14
C PHE A 4 -11.58 -19.13 57.10
N THR A 5 -12.59 -18.30 57.33
CA THR A 5 -12.91 -16.95 56.85
C THR A 5 -11.98 -15.86 57.41
N PHE A 6 -11.81 -14.73 56.70
CA PHE A 6 -12.40 -13.40 56.99
C PHE A 6 -11.61 -12.24 56.33
N ALA A 7 -12.37 -11.21 55.98
CA ALA A 7 -11.96 -9.89 55.49
C ALA A 7 -11.25 -9.04 56.55
N LEU A 8 -10.74 -7.86 56.14
CA LEU A 8 -11.16 -6.53 56.64
C LEU A 8 -9.99 -5.53 56.81
N VAL A 9 -10.16 -4.38 56.13
CA VAL A 9 -9.86 -2.98 56.51
C VAL A 9 -8.44 -2.55 56.91
N SER A 10 -7.99 -1.54 56.16
CA SER A 10 -6.96 -0.56 56.51
C SER A 10 -7.45 0.44 57.58
N LEU A 11 -6.64 0.74 58.60
CA LEU A 11 -6.59 2.10 59.16
C LEU A 11 -5.28 2.36 59.91
N LEU A 12 -4.78 3.58 59.71
CA LEU A 12 -3.61 4.25 60.25
C LEU A 12 -3.67 4.48 61.77
N LEU A 13 -2.50 4.54 62.42
CA LEU A 13 -1.90 5.70 63.13
C LEU A 13 -0.93 5.22 64.22
N GLY A 14 0.21 5.89 64.35
CA GLY A 14 1.09 5.72 65.52
C GLY A 14 2.54 6.14 65.29
N THR A 15 2.77 7.45 65.13
CA THR A 15 4.09 8.08 65.28
C THR A 15 4.37 8.36 66.76
N SER A 16 5.56 8.01 67.25
CA SER A 16 6.25 8.62 68.40
C SER A 16 7.67 8.02 68.46
N LEU A 17 8.75 8.75 68.18
CA LEU A 17 9.41 9.84 68.93
C LEU A 17 10.64 9.31 69.69
N LEU A 18 11.69 10.16 69.68
CA LEU A 18 12.95 10.10 70.43
C LEU A 18 14.11 9.37 69.72
N ALA A 19 15.36 9.80 69.75
CA ALA A 19 16.03 11.05 70.09
C ALA A 19 17.54 10.83 69.80
N ALA A 20 18.27 11.94 69.67
CA ALA A 20 19.70 12.12 69.96
C ALA A 20 20.76 11.79 68.88
N TRP A 21 21.54 12.85 68.61
CA TRP A 21 22.77 13.02 67.80
C TRP A 21 24.04 12.39 68.44
N PRO A 22 25.31 12.66 68.00
CA PRO A 22 25.89 13.22 66.73
C PRO A 22 27.14 12.42 66.21
N LEU A 23 27.84 13.05 65.23
CA LEU A 23 29.27 12.92 64.79
C LEU A 23 29.53 11.91 63.64
N GLU A 24 30.29 12.16 62.56
CA GLU A 24 31.08 13.31 62.06
C GLU A 24 31.62 12.98 60.63
N SER A 25 31.66 13.98 59.73
CA SER A 25 32.52 14.16 58.52
C SER A 25 32.44 13.21 57.29
N PRO A 26 32.83 13.65 56.07
CA PRO A 26 32.74 14.98 55.45
C PRO A 26 31.97 14.97 54.11
N SER A 27 31.72 16.19 53.62
CA SER A 27 30.84 16.61 52.52
C SER A 27 31.03 15.90 51.18
N ALA A 28 29.99 15.18 50.73
CA ALA A 28 29.67 15.05 49.32
C ALA A 28 28.62 16.10 48.98
N HIS A 29 28.91 16.98 48.02
CA HIS A 29 27.94 17.92 47.47
C HIS A 29 26.80 17.14 46.78
N ALA A 30 25.71 16.94 47.51
CA ALA A 30 24.40 16.68 46.92
C ALA A 30 23.83 18.03 46.46
N VAL A 31 23.70 18.20 45.15
CA VAL A 31 22.74 19.16 44.60
C VAL A 31 21.39 18.48 44.63
N GLU A 32 20.46 19.17 45.28
CA GLU A 32 19.04 18.89 45.45
C GLU A 32 18.41 18.36 44.15
N GLU A 33 17.96 17.11 44.18
CA GLU A 33 17.15 16.51 43.13
C GLU A 33 15.77 17.16 43.16
N THR A 34 15.69 18.32 42.49
CA THR A 34 14.43 18.93 42.11
C THR A 34 13.72 17.92 41.23
N LYS A 35 12.59 17.39 41.72
CA LYS A 35 11.63 16.63 40.91
C LYS A 35 11.49 17.32 39.54
N PRO A 36 11.92 16.71 38.43
CA PRO A 36 11.74 17.32 37.13
C PRO A 36 10.25 17.58 36.94
N ALA A 37 9.91 18.83 36.66
CA ALA A 37 8.61 19.17 36.13
C ALA A 37 8.32 18.20 34.97
N ALA A 38 7.11 17.63 34.95
CA ALA A 38 6.68 16.80 33.84
C ALA A 38 7.00 17.57 32.54
N PRO A 39 7.74 16.96 31.59
CA PRO A 39 7.96 17.62 30.31
C PRO A 39 6.59 17.97 29.73
N PRO A 40 6.44 19.15 29.08
CA PRO A 40 5.20 19.49 28.40
C PRO A 40 4.82 18.30 27.53
N SER A 41 3.59 17.83 27.70
CA SER A 41 3.00 16.76 26.92
C SER A 41 3.33 17.02 25.47
N ALA A 42 4.24 16.22 24.92
CA ALA A 42 4.51 16.24 23.50
C ALA A 42 3.15 16.08 22.81
N PRO A 43 2.85 16.86 21.76
CA PRO A 43 1.67 16.63 20.95
C PRO A 43 1.65 15.14 20.55
N PRO A 44 0.48 14.49 20.46
CA PRO A 44 0.39 13.06 20.14
C PRO A 44 1.28 12.77 18.94
N LYS A 45 2.34 11.97 19.16
CA LYS A 45 3.21 11.53 18.08
C LYS A 45 2.31 10.78 17.11
N GLU A 46 2.21 11.28 15.87
CA GLU A 46 1.48 10.60 14.80
C GLU A 46 1.91 9.12 14.76
N PRO A 47 0.97 8.16 14.62
CA PRO A 47 1.31 6.75 14.70
C PRO A 47 2.31 6.38 13.60
N ALA A 48 3.43 5.78 13.99
CA ALA A 48 4.45 5.27 13.08
C ALA A 48 3.95 4.03 12.29
N ALA A 49 4.50 3.85 11.08
CA ALA A 49 3.73 3.38 9.93
C ALA A 49 4.11 1.98 9.35
N ASP A 50 4.31 0.94 10.17
CA ASP A 50 4.93 -0.34 9.75
C ASP A 50 4.29 -1.65 10.30
N ILE A 51 4.30 -2.81 9.55
CA ILE A 51 4.09 -4.16 10.16
C ILE A 51 5.40 -4.54 10.80
N ALA A 52 5.44 -5.10 12.01
CA ALA A 52 6.50 -6.06 12.34
C ALA A 52 6.11 -7.47 11.84
N ALA A 53 6.79 -7.99 10.82
CA ALA A 53 6.69 -9.39 10.42
C ALA A 53 8.09 -9.97 10.25
N PRO A 54 8.38 -11.15 10.83
CA PRO A 54 9.73 -11.71 10.78
C PRO A 54 10.17 -12.07 9.35
N THR A 55 9.22 -12.22 8.42
CA THR A 55 9.47 -12.59 7.02
C THR A 55 8.41 -12.00 6.09
N LEU A 56 8.75 -11.88 4.80
CA LEU A 56 7.81 -11.52 3.73
C LEU A 56 6.61 -12.47 3.70
N GLN A 57 6.85 -13.78 3.87
CA GLN A 57 5.80 -14.80 3.93
C GLN A 57 4.77 -14.47 5.02
N ALA A 58 5.23 -14.15 6.24
CA ALA A 58 4.32 -13.83 7.33
C ALA A 58 3.52 -12.54 7.05
N ALA A 59 4.10 -11.56 6.35
CA ALA A 59 3.38 -10.37 5.92
C ALA A 59 2.32 -10.68 4.85
N VAL A 60 2.67 -11.46 3.82
CA VAL A 60 1.74 -11.88 2.75
C VAL A 60 0.55 -12.63 3.33
N GLU A 61 0.78 -13.63 4.18
CA GLU A 61 -0.27 -14.43 4.80
C GLU A 61 -1.24 -13.56 5.64
N ARG A 62 -0.70 -12.56 6.36
CA ARG A 62 -1.53 -11.61 7.12
C ARG A 62 -2.40 -10.74 6.21
N PHE A 63 -1.83 -10.17 5.15
CA PHE A 63 -2.58 -9.36 4.19
C PHE A 63 -3.66 -10.18 3.48
N MET A 64 -3.32 -11.37 2.98
CA MET A 64 -4.28 -12.26 2.31
C MET A 64 -5.41 -12.66 3.26
N LYS A 65 -5.10 -13.02 4.51
CA LYS A 65 -6.11 -13.37 5.50
C LYS A 65 -7.10 -12.23 5.77
N GLN A 66 -6.62 -11.00 5.79
CA GLN A 66 -7.50 -9.85 6.00
C GLN A 66 -8.34 -9.53 4.76
N LEU A 67 -7.70 -9.52 3.58
CA LEU A 67 -8.38 -9.28 2.32
C LEU A 67 -9.45 -10.31 2.05
N ALA A 68 -9.22 -11.59 2.39
CA ALA A 68 -10.19 -12.67 2.23
C ALA A 68 -11.52 -12.46 3.01
N LEU A 69 -11.57 -11.52 3.96
CA LEU A 69 -12.80 -11.13 4.65
C LEU A 69 -13.66 -10.13 3.86
N GLN A 70 -13.15 -9.61 2.74
CA GLN A 70 -13.81 -8.60 1.92
C GLN A 70 -14.55 -9.24 0.73
N PRO A 71 -15.65 -8.62 0.26
CA PRO A 71 -16.39 -9.11 -0.90
C PRO A 71 -15.53 -9.30 -2.16
N GLY A 72 -15.57 -10.52 -2.70
CA GLY A 72 -14.85 -10.95 -3.90
C GLY A 72 -13.38 -11.33 -3.68
N PHE A 73 -12.90 -11.35 -2.43
CA PHE A 73 -11.57 -11.87 -2.07
C PHE A 73 -11.66 -13.23 -1.35
N GLU A 74 -12.85 -13.80 -1.18
CA GLU A 74 -13.09 -15.05 -0.44
C GLU A 74 -12.18 -16.20 -0.91
N PRO A 75 -11.91 -16.41 -2.23
CA PRO A 75 -11.02 -17.48 -2.69
C PRO A 75 -9.59 -17.37 -2.14
N TRP A 76 -9.17 -16.19 -1.66
CA TRP A 76 -7.82 -15.98 -1.14
C TRP A 76 -7.58 -16.70 0.20
N GLN A 77 -8.63 -17.14 0.89
CA GLN A 77 -8.51 -17.88 2.16
C GLN A 77 -7.72 -19.19 2.01
N GLN A 78 -7.79 -19.81 0.83
CA GLN A 78 -7.11 -21.07 0.51
C GLN A 78 -6.15 -20.93 -0.69
N ALA A 79 -5.89 -19.70 -1.12
CA ALA A 79 -5.03 -19.45 -2.25
C ALA A 79 -3.56 -19.71 -1.93
N THR A 80 -2.81 -20.03 -2.97
CA THR A 80 -1.35 -20.06 -2.95
C THR A 80 -0.81 -18.78 -3.55
N TRP A 81 0.49 -18.51 -3.38
CA TRP A 81 1.10 -17.34 -3.96
C TRP A 81 2.54 -17.58 -4.38
N THR A 82 3.00 -16.78 -5.34
CA THR A 82 4.40 -16.69 -5.77
C THR A 82 4.86 -15.24 -5.70
N SER A 83 6.14 -15.01 -5.39
CA SER A 83 6.71 -13.67 -5.24
C SER A 83 7.77 -13.41 -6.30
N TYR A 84 7.72 -12.23 -6.92
CA TYR A 84 8.74 -11.76 -7.86
C TYR A 84 9.27 -10.40 -7.43
N PRO A 85 10.61 -10.18 -7.47
CA PRO A 85 11.16 -8.86 -7.18
C PRO A 85 10.73 -7.86 -8.26
N LEU A 86 10.45 -6.62 -7.85
CA LEU A 86 10.04 -5.54 -8.75
C LEU A 86 11.22 -4.83 -9.43
N GLY A 87 12.45 -5.19 -9.08
CA GLY A 87 13.67 -4.66 -9.66
C GLY A 87 14.82 -4.56 -8.66
N PRO A 88 16.08 -4.41 -9.13
CA PRO A 88 17.23 -4.25 -8.26
C PRO A 88 17.10 -3.02 -7.34
N GLY A 89 17.39 -3.18 -6.04
CA GLY A 89 17.44 -2.08 -5.07
C GLY A 89 16.11 -1.47 -4.64
N MET A 90 14.98 -2.03 -5.10
CA MET A 90 13.64 -1.57 -4.75
C MET A 90 13.10 -2.09 -3.41
N HIS A 91 13.69 -3.18 -2.91
CA HIS A 91 13.18 -3.91 -1.75
C HIS A 91 11.66 -4.13 -1.79
N GLY A 92 11.14 -4.43 -2.99
CA GLY A 92 9.73 -4.59 -3.27
C GLY A 92 9.45 -5.80 -4.13
N TRP A 93 8.28 -6.39 -3.92
CA TRP A 93 7.82 -7.61 -4.55
C TRP A 93 6.40 -7.46 -5.08
N VAL A 94 6.14 -8.03 -6.25
CA VAL A 94 4.79 -8.39 -6.67
C VAL A 94 4.55 -9.83 -6.23
N ILE A 95 3.42 -10.05 -5.58
CA ILE A 95 2.93 -11.35 -5.13
C ILE A 95 1.76 -11.70 -6.03
N ILE A 96 1.86 -12.77 -6.79
CA ILE A 96 0.76 -13.29 -7.60
C ILE A 96 0.01 -14.32 -6.76
N VAL A 97 -1.30 -14.12 -6.62
CA VAL A 97 -2.18 -14.98 -5.83
C VAL A 97 -2.94 -15.89 -6.79
N SER A 98 -2.96 -17.19 -6.48
CA SER A 98 -3.65 -18.19 -7.29
C SER A 98 -4.61 -19.02 -6.44
N ALA A 99 -5.88 -19.06 -6.85
CA ALA A 99 -6.92 -19.90 -6.25
C ALA A 99 -7.36 -20.96 -7.26
N GLU A 100 -7.54 -22.20 -6.81
CA GLU A 100 -7.98 -23.32 -7.66
C GLU A 100 -7.13 -23.50 -8.95
N GLY A 101 -5.83 -23.21 -8.87
CA GLY A 101 -4.90 -23.33 -9.99
C GLY A 101 -4.93 -22.19 -11.00
N SER A 102 -5.74 -21.15 -10.80
CA SER A 102 -5.84 -19.97 -11.67
C SER A 102 -5.42 -18.69 -10.93
N GLU A 103 -4.93 -17.69 -11.67
CA GLU A 103 -4.64 -16.36 -11.11
C GLU A 103 -5.93 -15.74 -10.53
N ALA A 104 -5.85 -15.29 -9.28
CA ALA A 104 -6.97 -14.73 -8.51
C ALA A 104 -6.70 -13.31 -8.00
N GLY A 105 -5.49 -12.80 -8.23
CA GLY A 105 -5.14 -11.40 -8.00
C GLY A 105 -3.68 -11.23 -7.61
N TYR A 106 -3.36 -10.12 -6.95
CA TYR A 106 -1.99 -9.78 -6.59
C TYR A 106 -1.89 -8.82 -5.41
N LEU A 107 -0.68 -8.79 -4.82
CA LEU A 107 -0.24 -7.77 -3.87
C LEU A 107 1.04 -7.13 -4.39
N VAL A 108 1.24 -5.84 -4.11
CA VAL A 108 2.53 -5.17 -4.22
C VAL A 108 2.98 -4.82 -2.81
N ILE A 109 4.10 -5.41 -2.38
CA ILE A 109 4.62 -5.26 -1.02
C ILE A 109 6.03 -4.69 -1.09
N HIS A 110 6.32 -3.70 -0.25
CA HIS A 110 7.66 -3.16 -0.05
C HIS A 110 8.14 -3.45 1.37
N SER A 111 9.44 -3.62 1.57
CA SER A 111 9.99 -3.61 2.93
C SER A 111 10.02 -2.19 3.48
N GLY A 112 9.69 -2.01 4.76
CA GLY A 112 9.95 -0.78 5.50
C GLY A 112 11.30 -0.84 6.23
N GLU A 113 11.38 -0.18 7.38
CA GLU A 113 12.54 -0.26 8.29
C GLU A 113 12.57 -1.63 9.01
N ALA A 114 13.76 -2.17 9.32
CA ALA A 114 14.01 -3.40 10.09
C ALA A 114 12.80 -4.37 10.34
N ASP A 115 12.70 -5.44 9.55
CA ASP A 115 11.66 -6.50 9.64
C ASP A 115 10.22 -6.00 9.48
N THR A 116 10.05 -4.96 8.66
CA THR A 116 8.73 -4.44 8.33
C THR A 116 8.39 -4.53 6.86
N TYR A 117 7.10 -4.68 6.57
CA TYR A 117 6.56 -4.79 5.22
C TYR A 117 5.35 -3.87 5.09
N ARG A 118 5.05 -3.44 3.86
CA ARG A 118 3.99 -2.47 3.58
C ARG A 118 3.26 -2.86 2.31
N LEU A 119 1.93 -2.92 2.36
CA LEU A 119 1.08 -3.15 1.20
C LEU A 119 0.87 -1.83 0.47
N THR A 120 1.35 -1.72 -0.76
CA THR A 120 1.28 -0.46 -1.52
C THR A 120 0.24 -0.50 -2.62
N GLU A 121 -0.23 -1.68 -3.02
CA GLU A 121 -1.24 -1.89 -4.04
C GLU A 121 -1.73 -3.34 -3.96
N TYR A 122 -2.99 -3.59 -4.30
CA TYR A 122 -3.51 -4.94 -4.46
C TYR A 122 -4.64 -4.94 -5.49
N GLY A 123 -4.93 -6.11 -6.05
CA GLY A 123 -6.08 -6.28 -6.91
C GLY A 123 -6.55 -7.72 -6.87
N LYS A 124 -7.83 -7.93 -7.16
CA LYS A 124 -8.44 -9.25 -7.30
C LYS A 124 -8.82 -9.49 -8.75
N GLY A 125 -8.91 -10.75 -9.15
CA GLY A 125 -9.33 -11.16 -10.49
C GLY A 125 -8.24 -11.86 -11.28
N SER A 126 -8.55 -12.18 -12.54
CA SER A 126 -7.77 -13.09 -13.38
C SER A 126 -6.63 -12.42 -14.15
N TYR A 127 -6.53 -11.10 -14.09
CA TYR A 127 -5.49 -10.32 -14.77
C TYR A 127 -4.63 -9.53 -13.76
N PRO A 128 -3.84 -10.22 -12.91
CA PRO A 128 -2.98 -9.55 -11.94
C PRO A 128 -1.89 -8.72 -12.60
N LEU A 129 -1.41 -7.72 -11.87
CA LEU A 129 -0.25 -6.92 -12.28
C LEU A 129 0.98 -7.83 -12.47
N PHE A 130 1.70 -7.66 -13.58
CA PHE A 130 2.83 -8.52 -13.97
C PHE A 130 2.47 -10.01 -14.15
N SER A 131 1.22 -10.30 -14.54
CA SER A 131 0.81 -11.65 -14.99
C SER A 131 1.70 -12.11 -16.14
N LEU A 132 2.25 -13.33 -16.02
CA LEU A 132 2.98 -13.96 -17.11
C LEU A 132 2.06 -14.38 -18.26
N GLN A 133 0.77 -14.64 -17.97
CA GLN A 133 -0.21 -14.95 -19.01
C GLN A 133 -0.50 -13.71 -19.86
N THR A 134 -0.65 -12.55 -19.22
CA THR A 134 -0.82 -11.26 -19.91
C THR A 134 0.41 -10.94 -20.75
N LEU A 135 1.62 -11.10 -20.18
CA LEU A 135 2.87 -10.91 -20.92
C LEU A 135 2.97 -11.85 -22.14
N HIS A 136 2.70 -13.14 -21.96
CA HIS A 136 2.74 -14.12 -23.04
C HIS A 136 1.80 -13.74 -24.18
N ARG A 137 0.55 -13.35 -23.86
CA ARG A 137 -0.42 -12.87 -24.85
C ARG A 137 0.13 -11.68 -25.64
N SER A 138 0.70 -10.68 -24.96
CA SER A 138 1.30 -9.52 -25.64
C SER A 138 2.49 -9.92 -26.52
N LEU A 139 3.36 -10.82 -26.06
CA LEU A 139 4.50 -11.30 -26.85
C LEU A 139 4.05 -12.05 -28.12
N VAL A 140 2.96 -12.83 -28.04
CA VAL A 140 2.36 -13.47 -29.21
C VAL A 140 1.78 -12.42 -30.17
N GLN A 141 1.01 -11.46 -29.65
CA GLN A 141 0.37 -10.41 -30.45
C GLN A 141 1.38 -9.51 -31.17
N LEU A 142 2.52 -9.24 -30.54
CA LEU A 142 3.62 -8.46 -31.10
C LEU A 142 4.60 -9.31 -31.92
N GLU A 143 4.31 -10.61 -32.09
CA GLU A 143 5.17 -11.59 -32.79
C GLU A 143 6.59 -11.69 -32.21
N LEU A 144 6.78 -11.32 -30.94
CA LEU A 144 8.09 -11.34 -30.27
C LEU A 144 8.44 -12.71 -29.66
N ILE A 145 7.44 -13.59 -29.49
CA ILE A 145 7.60 -14.87 -28.78
C ILE A 145 8.60 -15.82 -29.45
N GLU A 146 8.73 -15.75 -30.77
CA GLU A 146 9.62 -16.60 -31.58
C GLU A 146 11.09 -16.15 -31.52
N TYR A 147 11.36 -14.94 -31.00
CA TYR A 147 12.69 -14.38 -30.94
C TYR A 147 13.27 -14.50 -29.54
N PRO A 148 14.59 -14.77 -29.40
CA PRO A 148 15.26 -14.68 -28.11
C PRO A 148 15.09 -13.29 -27.51
N HIS A 149 14.43 -13.22 -26.36
CA HIS A 149 14.11 -11.96 -25.70
C HIS A 149 14.36 -12.04 -24.20
N GLN A 150 14.63 -10.88 -23.61
CA GLN A 150 14.74 -10.67 -22.18
C GLN A 150 13.59 -9.81 -21.70
N THR A 151 13.06 -10.12 -20.52
CA THR A 151 11.96 -9.39 -19.90
C THR A 151 12.37 -8.87 -18.53
N GLU A 152 12.12 -7.59 -18.30
CA GLU A 152 12.39 -6.93 -17.02
C GLU A 152 11.11 -6.28 -16.48
N ARG A 153 10.88 -6.42 -15.17
CA ARG A 153 9.79 -5.71 -14.48
C ARG A 153 10.28 -4.32 -14.10
N LEU A 154 9.55 -3.30 -14.51
CA LEU A 154 9.78 -1.92 -14.12
C LEU A 154 8.55 -1.41 -13.38
N TYR A 155 8.68 -1.14 -12.08
CA TYR A 155 7.59 -0.58 -11.29
C TYR A 155 8.00 0.78 -10.74
N PHE A 156 7.53 1.84 -11.39
CA PHE A 156 7.73 3.23 -10.94
C PHE A 156 6.59 3.68 -10.02
N GLY A 157 5.45 2.99 -10.05
CA GLY A 157 4.29 3.23 -9.20
C GLY A 157 3.03 2.55 -9.74
N PRO A 158 1.86 2.74 -9.07
CA PRO A 158 0.65 1.96 -9.33
C PRO A 158 0.05 2.08 -10.74
N LEU A 159 0.33 3.18 -11.45
CA LEU A 159 -0.09 3.38 -12.85
C LEU A 159 1.08 3.35 -13.84
N GLN A 160 2.30 3.11 -13.34
CA GLN A 160 3.53 3.15 -14.12
C GLN A 160 4.33 1.87 -13.90
N ALA A 161 3.66 0.76 -14.23
CA ALA A 161 4.20 -0.59 -14.16
C ALA A 161 4.34 -1.13 -15.59
N LEU A 162 5.56 -1.45 -15.99
CA LEU A 162 5.89 -1.84 -17.36
C LEU A 162 6.70 -3.13 -17.37
N TRP A 163 6.47 -3.95 -18.38
CA TRP A 163 7.47 -4.89 -18.86
C TRP A 163 8.39 -4.18 -19.85
N LYS A 164 9.70 -4.28 -19.65
CA LYS A 164 10.71 -3.92 -20.66
C LYS A 164 11.15 -5.18 -21.39
N ILE A 165 10.98 -5.19 -22.71
CA ILE A 165 11.33 -6.33 -23.57
C ILE A 165 12.48 -5.94 -24.47
N THR A 166 13.58 -6.67 -24.36
CA THR A 166 14.75 -6.52 -25.23
C THR A 166 14.87 -7.77 -26.09
N VAL A 167 14.76 -7.62 -27.40
CA VAL A 167 14.88 -8.72 -28.36
C VAL A 167 16.27 -8.71 -28.98
N GLN A 168 16.89 -9.87 -29.12
CA GLN A 168 18.21 -9.98 -29.73
C GLN A 168 18.18 -9.46 -31.18
N ASN A 169 19.13 -8.59 -31.53
CA ASN A 169 19.28 -7.96 -32.86
C ASN A 169 18.13 -7.01 -33.28
N ALA A 170 17.24 -6.64 -32.37
CA ALA A 170 16.28 -5.57 -32.62
C ALA A 170 16.94 -4.19 -32.46
N ASP A 171 16.45 -3.21 -33.22
CA ASP A 171 16.88 -1.81 -33.17
C ASP A 171 16.10 -0.97 -32.13
N ARG A 172 15.17 -1.61 -31.41
CA ARG A 172 14.32 -0.96 -30.40
C ARG A 172 14.07 -1.86 -29.19
N ILE A 173 13.58 -1.20 -28.14
CA ILE A 173 13.06 -1.81 -26.92
C ILE A 173 11.54 -1.62 -26.92
N TRP A 174 10.80 -2.65 -26.51
CA TRP A 174 9.36 -2.57 -26.31
C TRP A 174 9.06 -2.38 -24.84
N TYR A 175 8.10 -1.50 -24.55
CA TYR A 175 7.49 -1.41 -23.22
C TYR A 175 6.04 -1.82 -23.34
N ILE A 176 5.62 -2.68 -22.43
CA ILE A 176 4.26 -3.20 -22.38
C ILE A 176 3.70 -2.87 -21.00
N ASP A 177 2.50 -2.30 -20.92
CA ASP A 177 1.83 -2.06 -19.64
C ASP A 177 1.63 -3.39 -18.90
N ALA A 178 2.10 -3.45 -17.66
CA ALA A 178 2.15 -4.69 -16.89
C ALA A 178 0.78 -5.18 -16.41
N LYS A 179 -0.28 -4.35 -16.51
CA LYS A 179 -1.64 -4.71 -16.10
C LYS A 179 -2.51 -5.13 -17.28
N THR A 180 -2.42 -4.41 -18.40
CA THR A 180 -3.30 -4.57 -19.58
C THR A 180 -2.64 -5.41 -20.68
N GLY A 181 -1.31 -5.36 -20.77
CA GLY A 181 -0.56 -5.95 -21.87
C GLY A 181 -0.49 -5.06 -23.12
N GLU A 182 -0.90 -3.78 -23.04
CA GLU A 182 -0.83 -2.83 -24.16
C GLU A 182 0.61 -2.37 -24.40
N GLU A 183 1.02 -2.27 -25.67
CA GLU A 183 2.31 -1.67 -26.05
C GLU A 183 2.29 -0.16 -25.81
N MET A 184 3.36 0.37 -25.23
CA MET A 184 3.53 1.81 -25.03
C MET A 184 3.92 2.52 -26.33
N PRO A 185 3.45 3.77 -26.54
CA PRO A 185 3.68 4.54 -27.77
C PRO A 185 5.08 5.19 -27.81
N PHE A 186 6.08 4.58 -27.18
CA PHE A 186 7.46 5.06 -27.18
C PHE A 186 8.44 3.90 -27.19
N THR A 187 9.62 4.16 -27.77
CA THR A 187 10.73 3.22 -27.85
C THR A 187 11.90 3.75 -27.03
N GLY A 188 12.54 2.86 -26.27
CA GLY A 188 13.64 3.22 -25.37
C GLY A 188 13.24 3.98 -24.09
N ASP A 189 14.24 4.28 -23.27
CA ASP A 189 14.04 4.73 -21.89
C ASP A 189 13.67 6.24 -21.76
N ALA A 190 13.64 7.00 -22.86
CA ALA A 190 13.56 8.48 -22.83
C ALA A 190 12.30 9.04 -22.15
N LYS A 191 11.17 8.31 -22.23
CA LYS A 191 9.87 8.69 -21.65
C LYS A 191 9.62 8.07 -20.28
N LEU A 192 10.54 7.24 -19.78
CA LEU A 192 10.42 6.63 -18.46
C LEU A 192 10.59 7.70 -17.37
N PRO A 193 9.93 7.52 -16.21
CA PRO A 193 10.15 8.38 -15.06
C PRO A 193 11.65 8.46 -14.70
N LYS A 194 12.18 9.69 -14.64
CA LYS A 194 13.61 9.95 -14.36
C LYS A 194 13.96 9.76 -12.89
N SER A 195 12.98 9.84 -12.00
CA SER A 195 13.14 9.43 -10.61
C SER A 195 13.36 7.92 -10.57
N LYS A 196 14.48 7.48 -9.96
CA LYS A 196 14.66 6.07 -9.62
C LYS A 196 13.35 5.54 -9.01
N PRO A 197 12.93 4.32 -9.37
CA PRO A 197 11.94 3.60 -8.57
C PRO A 197 12.36 3.74 -7.11
N PRO A 198 11.46 4.04 -6.17
CA PRO A 198 11.85 4.50 -4.84
C PRO A 198 12.82 3.51 -4.18
N SER A 199 14.11 3.82 -4.30
CA SER A 199 15.23 2.96 -3.93
C SER A 199 15.75 3.53 -2.62
N GLY A 200 15.13 3.10 -1.53
CA GLY A 200 15.47 3.53 -0.18
C GLY A 200 14.24 3.57 0.73
N PRO A 201 14.43 3.72 2.05
CA PRO A 201 13.36 3.74 3.07
C PRO A 201 12.32 4.87 2.88
N ASN A 202 12.47 5.68 1.82
CA ASN A 202 11.67 6.84 1.48
C ASN A 202 10.77 6.61 0.23
N VAL A 203 10.40 5.35 -0.05
CA VAL A 203 9.08 5.09 -0.64
C VAL A 203 8.10 5.71 0.35
N GLN A 204 7.47 6.84 0.03
CA GLN A 204 6.42 7.37 0.90
C GLN A 204 5.33 6.31 0.98
N ALA A 205 5.33 5.63 2.11
CA ALA A 205 4.54 4.46 2.37
C ALA A 205 3.09 4.83 2.56
N PHE A 206 2.23 3.98 2.01
CA PHE A 206 0.80 4.12 2.12
C PHE A 206 0.15 2.97 2.86
N THR A 207 0.90 2.07 3.56
CA THR A 207 0.32 1.29 4.66
C THR A 207 1.18 0.88 5.85
N THR A 208 0.54 0.82 7.03
CA THR A 208 1.08 0.37 8.34
C THR A 208 0.45 -0.96 8.75
N THR A 209 0.86 -1.64 9.84
CA THR A 209 0.43 -3.05 10.08
C THR A 209 0.62 -3.59 11.52
N ASP A 210 -0.05 -2.95 12.48
CA ASP A 210 -0.47 -3.55 13.76
C ASP A 210 -1.36 -4.82 13.56
N ALA A 211 -1.48 -5.69 14.57
CA ALA A 211 -2.36 -6.87 14.58
C ALA A 211 -3.85 -6.53 14.40
N LYS A 212 -4.19 -5.24 14.50
CA LYS A 212 -5.51 -4.66 14.19
C LYS A 212 -5.62 -4.12 12.78
N HIS A 213 -4.69 -4.41 11.86
CA HIS A 213 -4.79 -3.97 10.49
C HIS A 213 -5.87 -4.69 9.75
N THR A 214 -7.01 -4.05 9.79
CA THR A 214 -8.25 -4.48 9.19
C THR A 214 -8.74 -3.33 8.33
N ILE A 215 -9.57 -3.65 7.36
CA ILE A 215 -10.35 -2.64 6.66
C ILE A 215 -11.45 -2.19 7.61
N LYS A 216 -11.45 -0.90 7.98
CA LYS A 216 -12.42 -0.32 8.92
C LYS A 216 -13.58 0.38 8.24
N GLU A 217 -13.39 0.77 6.98
CA GLU A 217 -14.39 1.47 6.19
C GLU A 217 -14.21 1.04 4.72
N SER A 218 -15.33 0.81 4.03
CA SER A 218 -15.33 0.57 2.60
C SER A 218 -16.61 1.13 1.99
N GLY A 219 -16.52 1.48 0.71
CA GLY A 219 -17.66 1.86 -0.10
C GLY A 219 -17.52 1.30 -1.50
N GLN A 220 -18.65 1.06 -2.15
CA GLN A 220 -18.71 0.58 -3.53
C GLN A 220 -19.51 1.58 -4.36
N SER A 221 -19.10 1.77 -5.61
CA SER A 221 -19.86 2.46 -6.64
C SER A 221 -20.02 1.54 -7.83
N GLU A 222 -21.10 1.72 -8.58
CA GLU A 222 -21.19 1.14 -9.91
C GLU A 222 -20.20 1.90 -10.81
N PRO A 223 -19.16 1.25 -11.37
CA PRO A 223 -18.16 1.93 -12.18
C PRO A 223 -18.81 2.51 -13.44
N ALA A 224 -18.41 3.74 -13.81
CA ALA A 224 -18.82 4.34 -15.07
C ALA A 224 -18.19 3.61 -16.27
N GLU A 225 -18.81 3.75 -17.45
CA GLU A 225 -18.07 3.57 -18.69
C GLU A 225 -17.19 4.81 -18.92
N PRO A 226 -15.85 4.68 -18.83
CA PRO A 226 -14.99 5.85 -18.88
C PRO A 226 -15.22 6.63 -20.19
N TYR A 227 -15.21 5.95 -21.33
CA TYR A 227 -15.25 6.63 -22.62
C TYR A 227 -16.62 7.22 -23.01
N ALA A 228 -17.65 7.07 -22.17
CA ALA A 228 -19.00 7.54 -22.50
C ALA A 228 -19.16 9.08 -22.43
N ARG A 229 -18.45 9.76 -21.51
CA ARG A 229 -18.63 11.22 -21.28
C ARG A 229 -17.36 12.05 -21.45
N LEU A 230 -16.18 11.42 -21.42
CA LEU A 230 -14.86 12.05 -21.61
C LEU A 230 -14.62 13.39 -20.85
N PRO A 231 -15.06 13.56 -19.58
CA PRO A 231 -14.91 14.84 -18.88
C PRO A 231 -13.44 15.27 -18.70
N TRP A 232 -12.49 14.32 -18.67
CA TRP A 232 -11.05 14.59 -18.61
C TRP A 232 -10.44 15.10 -19.92
N VAL A 233 -11.14 14.92 -21.05
CA VAL A 233 -10.72 15.51 -22.34
C VAL A 233 -11.21 16.95 -22.41
N GLN A 234 -12.43 17.19 -21.91
CA GLN A 234 -13.12 18.48 -22.00
C GLN A 234 -12.66 19.48 -20.93
N SER A 235 -12.21 19.00 -19.77
CA SER A 235 -11.74 19.83 -18.66
C SER A 235 -10.25 19.59 -18.40
N GLN A 236 -9.41 20.55 -18.80
CA GLN A 236 -7.95 20.48 -18.60
C GLN A 236 -7.52 20.58 -17.12
N SER A 237 -8.43 20.94 -16.21
CA SER A 237 -8.14 21.12 -14.80
C SER A 237 -9.09 20.32 -13.92
N GLY A 238 -8.93 19.01 -13.89
CA GLY A 238 -9.45 18.22 -12.77
C GLY A 238 -8.93 18.82 -11.45
N LYS A 239 -9.81 19.02 -10.48
CA LYS A 239 -9.40 19.54 -9.16
C LYS A 239 -8.87 18.39 -8.30
N PRO A 240 -7.86 18.62 -7.45
CA PRO A 240 -7.60 17.71 -6.34
C PRO A 240 -8.90 17.49 -5.57
N LEU A 241 -9.31 16.24 -5.45
CA LEU A 241 -10.54 15.87 -4.74
C LEU A 241 -10.14 15.24 -3.41
N PRO A 242 -10.39 15.90 -2.25
CA PRO A 242 -10.18 15.31 -0.94
C PRO A 242 -10.82 13.92 -0.80
N PHE A 243 -10.23 13.04 0.00
CA PHE A 243 -10.71 11.67 0.08
C PHE A 243 -12.13 11.59 0.66
N ASP A 244 -12.46 12.41 1.66
CA ASP A 244 -13.81 12.45 2.23
C ASP A 244 -14.86 12.91 1.20
N ASP A 245 -14.50 13.84 0.32
CA ASP A 245 -15.37 14.27 -0.79
C ASP A 245 -15.57 13.14 -1.81
N LEU A 246 -14.52 12.36 -2.11
CA LEU A 246 -14.63 11.16 -2.94
C LEU A 246 -15.58 10.13 -2.32
N LYS A 247 -15.48 9.89 -1.01
CA LYS A 247 -16.41 9.01 -0.29
C LYS A 247 -17.84 9.51 -0.41
N GLN A 248 -18.06 10.83 -0.25
CA GLN A 248 -19.37 11.44 -0.36
C GLN A 248 -19.96 11.28 -1.78
N LEU A 249 -19.15 11.48 -2.83
CA LEU A 249 -19.58 11.26 -4.21
C LEU A 249 -20.03 9.81 -4.45
N ILE A 250 -19.24 8.85 -3.97
CA ILE A 250 -19.56 7.41 -4.06
C ILE A 250 -20.86 7.10 -3.30
N ALA A 251 -21.00 7.61 -2.07
CA ALA A 251 -22.20 7.41 -1.26
C ALA A 251 -23.48 8.03 -1.88
N GLN A 252 -23.32 9.09 -2.67
CA GLN A 252 -24.41 9.74 -3.41
C GLN A 252 -24.75 9.03 -4.73
N GLY A 253 -24.06 7.92 -5.06
CA GLY A 253 -24.26 7.19 -6.32
C GLY A 253 -23.65 7.88 -7.54
N SER A 254 -22.76 8.85 -7.33
CA SER A 254 -21.97 9.42 -8.44
C SER A 254 -21.04 8.34 -9.00
N LYS A 255 -20.73 8.44 -10.29
CA LYS A 255 -19.83 7.50 -11.00
C LYS A 255 -18.55 8.22 -11.43
N PRO A 256 -17.67 8.61 -10.49
CA PRO A 256 -16.50 9.38 -10.82
C PRO A 256 -15.52 8.57 -11.65
N VAL A 257 -14.78 9.26 -12.52
CA VAL A 257 -13.68 8.70 -13.30
C VAL A 257 -12.40 9.41 -12.89
N TYR A 258 -11.37 8.63 -12.62
CA TYR A 258 -10.03 9.16 -12.46
C TYR A 258 -9.32 9.19 -13.81
N ALA A 259 -8.55 10.24 -14.09
CA ALA A 259 -7.69 10.26 -15.27
C ALA A 259 -6.29 10.77 -14.93
N ALA A 260 -5.28 10.09 -15.47
CA ALA A 260 -3.87 10.46 -15.37
C ALA A 260 -3.24 10.60 -16.76
N GLN A 261 -2.34 11.57 -16.90
CA GLN A 261 -1.44 11.68 -18.05
C GLN A 261 -0.06 11.18 -17.62
N LEU A 262 0.39 10.11 -18.26
CA LEU A 262 1.62 9.40 -17.92
C LEU A 262 2.68 9.62 -19.00
N TYR A 263 3.94 9.36 -18.65
CA TYR A 263 5.08 9.35 -19.60
C TYR A 263 5.16 10.65 -20.43
N GLU A 264 5.17 11.79 -19.74
CA GLU A 264 5.18 13.12 -20.34
C GLU A 264 3.99 13.37 -21.29
N GLY A 265 2.82 12.82 -20.95
CA GLY A 265 1.57 13.01 -21.71
C GLY A 265 1.38 12.04 -22.89
N SER A 266 2.31 11.10 -23.09
CA SER A 266 2.24 10.12 -24.18
C SER A 266 1.10 9.12 -24.01
N VAL A 267 0.65 8.90 -22.77
CA VAL A 267 -0.44 7.97 -22.44
C VAL A 267 -1.43 8.65 -21.51
N THR A 268 -2.73 8.54 -21.82
CA THR A 268 -3.81 8.98 -20.93
C THR A 268 -4.56 7.76 -20.43
N VAL A 269 -4.68 7.62 -19.10
CA VAL A 269 -5.31 6.46 -18.47
C VAL A 269 -6.56 6.91 -17.72
N PRO A 270 -7.76 6.76 -18.31
CA PRO A 270 -9.01 6.93 -17.60
C PRO A 270 -9.41 5.62 -16.88
N LEU A 271 -9.71 5.71 -15.59
CA LEU A 271 -10.10 4.59 -14.74
C LEU A 271 -11.41 4.89 -14.03
N PRO A 272 -12.47 4.10 -14.25
CA PRO A 272 -13.72 4.26 -13.53
C PRO A 272 -13.54 3.85 -12.06
N VAL A 273 -13.97 4.72 -11.15
CA VAL A 273 -13.94 4.44 -9.71
C VAL A 273 -15.06 3.45 -9.40
N ALA A 274 -14.69 2.35 -8.76
CA ALA A 274 -15.61 1.30 -8.32
C ALA A 274 -15.80 1.27 -6.80
N GLY A 275 -15.06 2.09 -6.05
CA GLY A 275 -15.18 2.14 -4.60
C GLY A 275 -13.94 2.67 -3.89
N PHE A 276 -13.88 2.41 -2.59
CA PHE A 276 -12.73 2.73 -1.75
C PHE A 276 -12.62 1.79 -0.56
N GLN A 277 -11.43 1.74 0.04
CA GLN A 277 -11.18 1.07 1.32
C GLN A 277 -10.28 1.94 2.20
N VAL A 278 -10.59 1.96 3.50
CA VAL A 278 -9.76 2.59 4.53
C VAL A 278 -9.30 1.54 5.50
N TRP A 279 -7.99 1.42 5.64
CA TRP A 279 -7.37 0.52 6.61
C TRP A 279 -7.29 1.19 7.98
N SER A 280 -7.24 0.40 9.04
CA SER A 280 -7.23 0.91 10.42
C SER A 280 -6.00 1.80 10.72
N SER A 281 -4.91 1.65 9.98
CA SER A 281 -3.76 2.56 9.86
C SER A 281 -4.11 4.01 9.56
N GLY A 282 -5.20 4.24 8.83
CA GLY A 282 -5.46 5.49 8.13
C GLY A 282 -5.15 5.46 6.64
N ASP A 283 -4.68 4.34 6.11
CA ASP A 283 -4.37 4.22 4.67
C ASP A 283 -5.63 4.17 3.84
N ARG A 284 -5.55 4.79 2.67
CA ARG A 284 -6.70 5.03 1.81
C ARG A 284 -6.41 4.46 0.44
N PHE A 285 -7.23 3.50 0.03
CA PHE A 285 -7.20 2.95 -1.30
C PHE A 285 -8.46 3.33 -2.06
N VAL A 286 -8.26 3.67 -3.33
CA VAL A 286 -9.37 3.83 -4.29
C VAL A 286 -9.42 2.58 -5.15
N GLN A 287 -10.61 2.02 -5.27
CA GLN A 287 -10.88 0.88 -6.13
C GLN A 287 -11.22 1.35 -7.53
N PHE A 288 -10.58 0.76 -8.53
CA PHE A 288 -10.83 0.98 -9.95
C PHE A 288 -11.18 -0.32 -10.64
N ARG A 289 -12.04 -0.24 -11.66
CA ARG A 289 -12.28 -1.35 -12.60
C ARG A 289 -11.37 -1.19 -13.81
N GLN A 290 -10.46 -2.15 -14.02
CA GLN A 290 -9.56 -2.24 -15.18
C GLN A 290 -9.34 -3.72 -15.53
N ASP A 291 -10.27 -4.27 -16.32
CA ASP A 291 -10.60 -5.70 -16.45
C ASP A 291 -11.14 -6.29 -15.14
N ASP A 292 -10.33 -6.21 -14.08
CA ASP A 292 -10.70 -6.57 -12.73
C ASP A 292 -10.54 -5.39 -11.75
N ASP A 293 -10.77 -5.63 -10.45
CA ASP A 293 -10.69 -4.59 -9.43
C ASP A 293 -9.24 -4.38 -8.94
N ARG A 294 -8.78 -3.13 -9.00
CA ARG A 294 -7.48 -2.68 -8.47
C ARG A 294 -7.67 -1.66 -7.37
N PHE A 295 -6.96 -1.83 -6.27
CA PHE A 295 -6.93 -0.92 -5.12
C PHE A 295 -5.61 -0.19 -5.13
N LEU A 296 -5.66 1.10 -5.51
CA LEU A 296 -4.50 1.95 -5.65
C LEU A 296 -4.46 3.00 -4.52
N PRO A 297 -3.28 3.33 -3.98
CA PRO A 297 -3.16 4.24 -2.84
C PRO A 297 -3.54 5.67 -3.25
N TYR A 298 -4.45 6.28 -2.50
CA TYR A 298 -5.04 7.58 -2.80
C TYR A 298 -3.99 8.68 -2.96
N GLU A 299 -2.98 8.69 -2.11
CA GLU A 299 -1.93 9.70 -2.09
C GLU A 299 -1.04 9.63 -3.34
N ALA A 300 -0.87 8.45 -3.94
CA ALA A 300 -0.19 8.31 -5.22
C ALA A 300 -1.06 8.85 -6.36
N LEU A 301 -2.37 8.58 -6.32
CA LEU A 301 -3.34 9.07 -7.31
C LEU A 301 -3.39 10.60 -7.35
N GLN A 302 -3.32 11.27 -6.19
CA GLN A 302 -3.28 12.74 -6.12
C GLN A 302 -2.08 13.34 -6.88
N ARG A 303 -0.96 12.61 -6.97
CA ARG A 303 0.24 13.06 -7.70
C ARG A 303 0.15 12.80 -9.19
N LEU A 304 -0.45 11.67 -9.56
CA LEU A 304 -0.44 11.18 -10.93
C LEU A 304 -1.59 11.74 -11.79
N GLY A 305 -2.71 12.10 -11.18
CA GLY A 305 -3.92 12.44 -11.94
C GLY A 305 -5.01 13.09 -11.09
N ARG A 306 -6.23 13.12 -11.63
CA ARG A 306 -7.36 13.85 -11.06
C ARG A 306 -8.64 13.05 -11.17
N PHE A 307 -9.59 13.33 -10.27
CA PHE A 307 -10.94 12.78 -10.30
C PHE A 307 -11.90 13.73 -11.01
N TYR A 308 -12.85 13.16 -11.74
CA TYR A 308 -13.88 13.83 -12.51
C TYR A 308 -15.24 13.21 -12.15
N PRO A 309 -16.32 14.00 -11.96
CA PRO A 309 -17.67 13.50 -11.65
C PRO A 309 -18.38 12.84 -12.85
#